data_AF-A0A498JQ75-F1
#
_entry.id   AF-A0A498JQ75-F1
#
_cell.length_a   1.000
_cell.length_b   1.000
_cell.length_c   1.000
_cell.angle_alpha   90.00
_cell.angle_beta   90.00
_cell.angle_gamma   90.00
#
_symmetry.space_group_name_H-M   'P 1'
#
loop_
_entity.id
_entity.type
_entity.pdbx_description
1 polymer ?
#
loop_
_entity_poly.entity_id
_entity_poly.type
_entity_poly.pdbx_seq_one_letter_code
_entity_poly.pdbx_strand_id
1 'polypeptide(L)'
;MAAIARVSRRALTSFSSSAQPSAFHRTFSAEAAKAAAITPSPDRVKWDYRGQRRIIPLGQWLPKIAVDAYVAPNVVLAGQVTVCDGASVWPGSVLRGDLNKITVGFCSNVQERCVLHAAWSSPTGLPAETSIERFVTIGAYSLLRSCTIEPECIIGQHSILMEGSLVETHAILEAGSVVPPGRRIPTGELWAGNPARFVRTLTHEETLEIPKLAVAINDLSKEYFQEFLPYSTVYLEVEKFKKSLGISI
;
A
#
# COMPACT_ATOMS: atom_id res chain seq x y z
N MET A 1 79.55 4.74 23.45
CA MET A 1 80.65 4.15 22.66
C MET A 1 80.06 3.34 21.52
N ALA A 2 80.48 3.63 20.30
CA ALA A 2 80.05 2.97 19.07
C ALA A 2 80.91 1.73 18.76
N ALA A 3 80.30 0.69 18.18
CA ALA A 3 80.92 -0.30 17.27
C ALA A 3 79.77 -1.17 16.72
N ILE A 4 79.21 -0.87 15.54
CA ILE A 4 79.63 -1.28 14.19
C ILE A 4 79.21 -2.72 13.81
N ALA A 5 78.42 -2.75 12.74
CA ALA A 5 77.78 -3.88 12.08
C ALA A 5 78.74 -4.86 11.38
N ARG A 6 78.22 -6.06 11.08
CA ARG A 6 78.45 -6.73 9.79
C ARG A 6 77.16 -7.33 9.25
N VAL A 7 76.95 -7.04 7.97
CA VAL A 7 75.78 -7.32 7.12
C VAL A 7 76.05 -8.59 6.31
N SER A 8 75.04 -9.42 6.03
CA SER A 8 74.54 -9.69 4.67
C SER A 8 74.05 -11.14 4.41
N ARG A 9 72.73 -11.22 4.13
CA ARG A 9 72.00 -11.99 3.10
C ARG A 9 72.15 -13.52 3.10
N ARG A 10 71.08 -14.33 3.06
CA ARG A 10 69.86 -14.16 2.23
C ARG A 10 68.79 -15.20 2.63
N ALA A 11 67.52 -14.78 2.52
CA ALA A 11 66.29 -15.57 2.28
C ALA A 11 65.63 -16.31 3.46
N LEU A 12 64.70 -15.58 4.09
CA LEU A 12 63.48 -16.07 4.74
C LEU A 12 62.59 -16.82 3.72
N THR A 13 61.99 -17.95 4.11
CA THR A 13 60.53 -18.08 4.35
C THR A 13 60.14 -19.50 4.83
N SER A 14 59.69 -19.53 6.08
CA SER A 14 58.66 -20.37 6.71
C SER A 14 58.37 -21.80 6.21
N PHE A 15 58.76 -22.77 7.03
CA PHE A 15 58.03 -24.03 7.21
C PHE A 15 56.73 -23.76 8.00
N SER A 16 55.58 -24.18 7.47
CA SER A 16 54.39 -24.42 8.28
C SER A 16 53.66 -25.68 7.82
N SER A 17 53.44 -26.56 8.77
CA SER A 17 52.77 -27.85 8.67
C SER A 17 51.31 -27.69 8.29
N SER A 18 50.89 -28.23 7.14
CA SER A 18 49.49 -28.32 6.73
C SER A 18 48.79 -29.52 7.39
N ALA A 19 48.44 -29.38 8.66
CA ALA A 19 47.38 -30.19 9.26
C ALA A 19 46.04 -29.72 8.68
N GLN A 20 45.42 -30.54 7.82
CA GLN A 20 44.11 -30.28 7.25
C GLN A 20 43.04 -30.32 8.36
N PRO A 21 42.22 -29.28 8.56
CA PRO A 21 41.05 -29.39 9.41
C PRO A 21 39.93 -30.09 8.63
N SER A 22 39.44 -31.20 9.16
CA SER A 22 38.27 -31.92 8.69
C SER A 22 37.06 -30.99 8.65
N ALA A 23 36.68 -30.56 7.44
CA ALA A 23 35.44 -29.86 7.22
C ALA A 23 34.27 -30.80 7.55
N PHE A 24 33.59 -30.55 8.67
CA PHE A 24 32.23 -31.04 8.88
C PHE A 24 31.34 -30.42 7.79
N HIS A 25 31.28 -31.07 6.64
CA HIS A 25 30.25 -30.83 5.65
C HIS A 25 28.92 -31.23 6.30
N ARG A 26 28.19 -30.24 6.82
CA ARG A 26 26.74 -30.40 7.02
C ARG A 26 26.16 -30.64 5.64
N THR A 27 25.95 -31.90 5.29
CA THR A 27 25.08 -32.28 4.18
C THR A 27 23.69 -31.80 4.57
N PHE A 28 23.30 -30.62 4.10
CA PHE A 28 21.88 -30.29 4.01
C PHE A 28 21.29 -31.34 3.07
N SER A 29 20.65 -32.36 3.65
CA SER A 29 19.74 -33.21 2.90
C SER A 29 18.58 -32.31 2.50
N ALA A 30 18.72 -31.67 1.34
CA ALA A 30 17.57 -31.13 0.63
C ALA A 30 16.76 -32.35 0.20
N GLU A 31 15.96 -32.88 1.13
CA GLU A 31 14.84 -33.72 0.78
C GLU A 31 13.97 -32.83 -0.09
N ALA A 32 14.13 -32.98 -1.41
CA ALA A 32 13.36 -32.27 -2.39
C ALA A 32 11.91 -32.60 -2.08
N ALA A 33 11.21 -31.67 -1.43
CA ALA A 33 9.78 -31.78 -1.20
C ALA A 33 9.18 -32.13 -2.56
N LYS A 34 8.67 -33.37 -2.69
CA LYS A 34 8.01 -33.83 -3.91
C LYS A 34 7.07 -32.71 -4.34
N ALA A 35 7.35 -32.10 -5.49
CA ALA A 35 6.50 -31.05 -6.04
C ALA A 35 5.08 -31.61 -6.04
N ALA A 36 4.20 -31.05 -5.20
CA ALA A 36 2.83 -31.50 -5.11
C ALA A 36 2.25 -31.50 -6.52
N ALA A 37 1.70 -32.63 -6.97
CA ALA A 37 1.13 -32.72 -8.30
C ALA A 37 -0.01 -31.69 -8.42
N ILE A 38 0.20 -30.65 -9.24
CA ILE A 38 -0.78 -29.58 -9.43
C ILE A 38 -1.85 -30.13 -10.37
N THR A 39 -2.90 -30.74 -9.83
CA THR A 39 -4.07 -31.13 -10.61
C THR A 39 -5.02 -29.92 -10.70
N PRO A 40 -5.19 -29.30 -11.88
CA PRO A 40 -6.16 -28.23 -12.03
C PRO A 40 -7.58 -28.80 -11.91
N SER A 41 -8.40 -28.22 -11.04
CA SER A 41 -9.83 -28.56 -10.99
C SER A 41 -10.52 -28.12 -12.29
N PRO A 42 -11.30 -29.00 -12.94
CA PRO A 42 -12.06 -28.64 -14.14
C PRO A 42 -13.14 -27.57 -13.86
N ASP A 43 -13.60 -27.46 -12.62
CA ASP A 43 -14.65 -26.51 -12.21
C ASP A 43 -14.13 -25.08 -12.01
N ARG A 44 -12.79 -24.89 -12.01
CA ARG A 44 -12.19 -23.56 -11.90
C ARG A 44 -12.44 -22.76 -13.18
N VAL A 45 -13.39 -21.84 -13.08
CA VAL A 45 -13.72 -20.91 -14.16
C VAL A 45 -12.53 -19.95 -14.41
N LYS A 46 -12.13 -19.83 -15.68
CA LYS A 46 -11.06 -18.90 -16.11
C LYS A 46 -11.59 -17.50 -16.44
N TRP A 47 -12.85 -17.41 -16.82
CA TRP A 47 -13.51 -16.17 -17.22
C TRP A 47 -14.86 -16.06 -16.54
N ASP A 48 -14.97 -15.13 -15.58
CA ASP A 48 -16.26 -14.72 -15.01
C ASP A 48 -16.78 -13.55 -15.84
N TYR A 49 -17.94 -13.74 -16.47
CA TYR A 49 -18.59 -12.74 -17.31
C TYR A 49 -18.94 -11.45 -16.56
N ARG A 50 -19.00 -11.48 -15.22
CA ARG A 50 -19.30 -10.32 -14.37
C ARG A 50 -18.08 -9.42 -14.11
N GLY A 51 -16.88 -9.90 -14.42
CA GLY A 51 -15.64 -9.25 -14.01
C GLY A 51 -15.43 -9.25 -12.49
N GLN A 52 -14.46 -8.45 -12.05
CA GLN A 52 -14.19 -8.28 -10.62
C GLN A 52 -15.24 -7.38 -9.99
N ARG A 53 -15.83 -7.82 -8.87
CA ARG A 53 -16.81 -7.01 -8.13
C ARG A 53 -16.11 -5.87 -7.39
N ARG A 54 -16.71 -4.67 -7.44
CA ARG A 54 -16.24 -3.49 -6.71
C ARG A 54 -16.33 -3.66 -5.20
N ILE A 55 -17.43 -4.23 -4.70
CA ILE A 55 -17.69 -4.44 -3.27
C ILE A 55 -17.65 -5.94 -2.98
N ILE A 56 -16.75 -6.36 -2.10
CA ILE A 56 -16.54 -7.76 -1.72
C ILE A 56 -16.79 -7.90 -0.22
N PRO A 57 -17.94 -8.46 0.20
CA PRO A 57 -18.16 -8.79 1.60
C PRO A 57 -17.31 -10.00 2.00
N LEU A 58 -16.73 -9.95 3.20
CA LEU A 58 -15.96 -11.05 3.79
C LEU A 58 -16.58 -11.43 5.14
N GLY A 59 -17.23 -12.60 5.20
CA GLY A 59 -17.98 -13.02 6.39
C GLY A 59 -19.11 -12.03 6.72
N GLN A 60 -19.05 -11.42 7.91
CA GLN A 60 -20.01 -10.39 8.35
C GLN A 60 -19.57 -8.96 7.98
N TRP A 61 -18.39 -8.80 7.38
CA TRP A 61 -17.83 -7.49 7.06
C TRP A 61 -18.23 -7.08 5.66
N LEU A 62 -18.99 -5.99 5.58
CA LEU A 62 -19.45 -5.39 4.33
C LEU A 62 -18.84 -3.99 4.20
N PRO A 63 -18.13 -3.70 3.10
CA PRO A 63 -17.63 -2.35 2.83
C PRO A 63 -18.78 -1.34 2.74
N LYS A 64 -18.69 -0.24 3.50
CA LYS A 64 -19.69 0.83 3.53
C LYS A 64 -19.17 2.04 2.77
N ILE A 65 -20.01 2.59 1.91
CA ILE A 65 -19.69 3.76 1.08
C ILE A 65 -20.79 4.79 1.35
N ALA A 66 -20.40 6.03 1.65
CA ALA A 66 -21.34 7.13 1.78
C ALA A 66 -22.03 7.44 0.43
N VAL A 67 -23.21 8.06 0.47
CA VAL A 67 -24.03 8.26 -0.74
C VAL A 67 -23.41 9.29 -1.69
N ASP A 68 -22.69 10.26 -1.15
CA ASP A 68 -22.01 11.33 -1.87
C ASP A 68 -20.55 10.98 -2.23
N ALA A 69 -20.03 9.84 -1.76
CA ALA A 69 -18.67 9.42 -2.01
C ALA A 69 -18.53 8.81 -3.41
N TYR A 70 -17.49 9.24 -4.13
CA TYR A 70 -17.18 8.71 -5.45
C TYR A 70 -16.26 7.49 -5.34
N VAL A 71 -16.69 6.34 -5.86
CA VAL A 71 -15.85 5.14 -5.95
C VAL A 71 -15.84 4.65 -7.39
N ALA A 72 -14.69 4.75 -8.04
CA ALA A 72 -14.51 4.34 -9.43
C ALA A 72 -14.87 2.84 -9.65
N PRO A 73 -15.36 2.46 -10.85
CA PRO A 73 -15.83 1.10 -11.12
C PRO A 73 -14.73 0.03 -11.05
N ASN A 74 -13.47 0.41 -11.30
CA ASN A 74 -12.31 -0.49 -11.29
C ASN A 74 -11.71 -0.72 -9.89
N VAL A 75 -12.26 -0.08 -8.86
CA VAL A 75 -11.75 -0.20 -7.50
C VAL A 75 -12.21 -1.51 -6.88
N VAL A 76 -11.38 -2.09 -6.01
CA VAL A 76 -11.77 -3.26 -5.21
C VAL A 76 -11.79 -2.87 -3.74
N LEU A 77 -12.97 -2.89 -3.14
CA LEU A 77 -13.19 -2.73 -1.70
C LEU A 77 -13.54 -4.09 -1.10
N ALA A 78 -12.71 -4.59 -0.19
CA ALA A 78 -12.89 -5.91 0.42
C ALA A 78 -12.83 -5.84 1.95
N GLY A 79 -13.78 -6.48 2.63
CA GLY A 79 -13.82 -6.58 4.09
C GLY A 79 -14.32 -5.32 4.80
N GLN A 80 -13.67 -4.94 5.90
CA GLN A 80 -14.00 -3.77 6.71
C GLN A 80 -13.41 -2.49 6.12
N VAL A 81 -14.05 -1.96 5.08
CA VAL A 81 -13.69 -0.66 4.50
C VAL A 81 -14.86 0.30 4.67
N THR A 82 -14.59 1.48 5.22
CA THR A 82 -15.58 2.57 5.33
C THR A 82 -15.07 3.77 4.54
N VAL A 83 -15.84 4.19 3.55
CA VAL A 83 -15.60 5.41 2.78
C VAL A 83 -16.62 6.44 3.24
N CYS A 84 -16.17 7.48 3.93
CA CYS A 84 -17.00 8.52 4.53
C CYS A 84 -17.43 9.58 3.50
N ASP A 85 -18.21 10.55 3.96
CA ASP A 85 -18.84 11.57 3.11
C ASP A 85 -17.80 12.42 2.36
N GLY A 86 -18.10 12.72 1.10
CA GLY A 86 -17.25 13.48 0.18
C GLY A 86 -15.90 12.85 -0.14
N ALA A 87 -15.64 11.61 0.33
CA ALA A 87 -14.41 10.92 -0.01
C ALA A 87 -14.43 10.39 -1.44
N SER A 88 -13.27 10.29 -2.07
CA SER A 88 -13.14 9.76 -3.42
C SER A 88 -12.07 8.66 -3.52
N VAL A 89 -12.41 7.57 -4.21
CA VAL A 89 -11.48 6.47 -4.50
C VAL A 89 -11.37 6.31 -6.02
N TRP A 90 -10.18 6.59 -6.53
CA TRP A 90 -9.90 6.73 -7.95
C TRP A 90 -9.56 5.39 -8.61
N PRO A 91 -9.58 5.33 -9.96
CA PRO A 91 -9.49 4.07 -10.71
C PRO A 91 -8.25 3.22 -10.39
N GLY A 92 -8.46 1.91 -10.28
CA GLY A 92 -7.39 0.92 -10.09
C GLY A 92 -6.90 0.77 -8.66
N SER A 93 -7.48 1.51 -7.71
CA SER A 93 -7.13 1.40 -6.29
C SER A 93 -7.75 0.16 -5.64
N VAL A 94 -7.04 -0.43 -4.69
CA VAL A 94 -7.43 -1.64 -3.97
C VAL A 94 -7.38 -1.36 -2.47
N LEU A 95 -8.53 -1.45 -1.81
CA LEU A 95 -8.65 -1.29 -0.36
C LEU A 95 -9.08 -2.62 0.23
N ARG A 96 -8.16 -3.26 0.96
CA ARG A 96 -8.36 -4.58 1.56
C ARG A 96 -8.30 -4.50 3.08
N GLY A 97 -9.47 -4.37 3.70
CA GLY A 97 -9.67 -4.38 5.15
C GLY A 97 -10.06 -5.77 5.65
N ASP A 98 -9.30 -6.79 5.28
CA ASP A 98 -9.57 -8.19 5.64
C ASP A 98 -8.92 -8.64 6.94
N LEU A 99 -7.84 -7.99 7.38
CA LEU A 99 -7.24 -8.25 8.69
C LEU A 99 -7.71 -7.24 9.74
N ASN A 100 -7.81 -5.96 9.37
CA ASN A 100 -8.23 -4.85 10.22
C ASN A 100 -8.99 -3.80 9.41
N LYS A 101 -9.61 -2.84 10.11
CA LYS A 101 -10.45 -1.81 9.50
C LYS A 101 -9.64 -0.79 8.69
N ILE A 102 -10.23 -0.33 7.59
CA ILE A 102 -9.75 0.78 6.78
C ILE A 102 -10.85 1.85 6.73
N THR A 103 -10.51 3.07 7.12
CA THR A 103 -11.45 4.20 7.09
C THR A 103 -10.86 5.32 6.23
N VAL A 104 -11.64 5.79 5.26
CA VAL A 104 -11.34 6.98 4.46
C VAL A 104 -12.25 8.10 4.92
N GLY A 105 -11.66 9.14 5.50
CA GLY A 105 -12.35 10.25 6.15
C GLY A 105 -12.96 11.28 5.19
N PHE A 106 -13.54 12.33 5.79
CA PHE A 106 -14.31 13.34 5.07
C PHE A 106 -13.47 14.10 4.02
N CYS A 107 -13.99 14.22 2.80
CA CYS A 107 -13.32 14.97 1.71
C CYS A 107 -11.89 14.48 1.42
N SER A 108 -11.58 13.23 1.76
CA SER A 108 -10.26 12.62 1.54
C SER A 108 -10.26 11.84 0.25
N ASN A 109 -9.15 11.87 -0.46
CA ASN A 109 -9.02 11.24 -1.76
C ASN A 109 -7.92 10.19 -1.77
N VAL A 110 -8.22 9.05 -2.38
CA VAL A 110 -7.30 7.96 -2.67
C VAL A 110 -7.14 7.92 -4.18
N GLN A 111 -6.06 8.50 -4.70
CA GLN A 111 -5.80 8.61 -6.14
C GLN A 111 -5.53 7.24 -6.79
N GLU A 112 -5.17 7.25 -8.07
CA GLU A 112 -5.13 6.06 -8.92
C GLU A 112 -4.15 5.01 -8.42
N ARG A 113 -4.54 3.73 -8.58
CA ARG A 113 -3.67 2.56 -8.35
C ARG A 113 -3.01 2.54 -6.95
N CYS A 114 -3.68 3.13 -5.96
CA CYS A 114 -3.24 3.04 -4.58
C CYS A 114 -3.63 1.69 -3.99
N VAL A 115 -2.78 1.14 -3.13
CA VAL A 115 -3.05 -0.13 -2.43
C VAL A 115 -3.06 0.13 -0.94
N LEU A 116 -4.22 -0.06 -0.31
CA LEU A 116 -4.41 0.06 1.12
C LEU A 116 -4.67 -1.33 1.69
N HIS A 117 -3.87 -1.71 2.68
CA HIS A 117 -4.00 -3.01 3.33
C HIS A 117 -3.74 -2.86 4.82
N ALA A 118 -4.61 -3.43 5.65
CA ALA A 118 -4.36 -3.46 7.09
C ALA A 118 -3.61 -4.74 7.46
N ALA A 119 -2.50 -4.63 8.17
CA ALA A 119 -1.76 -5.73 8.78
C ALA A 119 -2.56 -6.35 9.95
N TRP A 120 -2.27 -7.61 10.30
CA TRP A 120 -2.94 -8.31 11.42
C TRP A 120 -2.65 -7.69 12.78
N SER A 121 -1.39 -7.35 13.01
CA SER A 121 -0.89 -6.74 14.23
C SER A 121 0.27 -5.83 13.87
N SER A 122 0.41 -4.71 14.58
CA SER A 122 1.51 -3.79 14.38
C SER A 122 2.66 -4.20 15.30
N PRO A 123 3.90 -4.32 14.79
CA PRO A 123 5.06 -4.63 15.61
C PRO A 123 5.33 -3.55 16.69
N THR A 124 4.77 -2.35 16.53
CA THR A 124 4.93 -1.22 17.46
C THR A 124 3.89 -1.17 18.57
N GLY A 125 2.90 -2.07 18.57
CA GLY A 125 1.80 -2.06 19.55
C GLY A 125 0.72 -1.00 19.29
N LEU A 126 0.88 -0.18 18.25
CA LEU A 126 -0.17 0.73 17.77
C LEU A 126 -1.31 -0.06 17.10
N PRO A 127 -2.55 0.48 17.06
CA PRO A 127 -3.65 -0.13 16.32
C PRO A 127 -3.24 -0.40 14.87
N ALA A 128 -3.37 -1.65 14.42
CA ALA A 128 -2.99 -2.06 13.07
C ALA A 128 -4.07 -1.73 12.02
N GLU A 129 -4.83 -0.66 12.24
CA GLU A 129 -5.82 -0.16 11.30
C GLU A 129 -5.23 0.91 10.39
N THR A 130 -5.89 1.14 9.24
CA THR A 130 -5.54 2.25 8.36
C THR A 130 -6.60 3.32 8.50
N SER A 131 -6.26 4.42 9.16
CA SER A 131 -7.15 5.57 9.32
C SER A 131 -6.63 6.73 8.49
N ILE A 132 -7.44 7.17 7.55
CA ILE A 132 -7.23 8.37 6.76
C ILE A 132 -8.26 9.37 7.26
N GLU A 133 -7.81 10.43 7.92
CA GLU A 133 -8.70 11.44 8.48
C GLU A 133 -9.21 12.41 7.40
N ARG A 134 -9.77 13.56 7.80
CA ARG A 134 -10.38 14.54 6.89
C ARG A 134 -9.36 15.30 6.04
N PHE A 135 -9.75 15.69 4.83
CA PHE A 135 -8.94 16.51 3.90
C PHE A 135 -7.55 15.93 3.59
N VAL A 136 -7.43 14.62 3.58
CA VAL A 136 -6.17 13.95 3.23
C VAL A 136 -6.15 13.66 1.73
N THR A 137 -5.06 14.05 1.08
CA THR A 137 -4.82 13.77 -0.34
C THR A 137 -3.76 12.69 -0.48
N ILE A 138 -4.16 11.50 -0.94
CA ILE A 138 -3.24 10.39 -1.17
C ILE A 138 -2.89 10.31 -2.64
N GLY A 139 -1.63 10.58 -2.95
CA GLY A 139 -1.09 10.60 -4.31
C GLY A 139 -1.14 9.24 -4.99
N ALA A 140 -1.21 9.25 -6.32
CA ALA A 140 -1.26 8.05 -7.14
C ALA A 140 -0.13 7.05 -6.83
N TYR A 141 -0.40 5.76 -6.99
CA TYR A 141 0.54 4.65 -6.72
C TYR A 141 1.05 4.57 -5.27
N SER A 142 0.33 5.15 -4.31
CA SER A 142 0.73 5.03 -2.91
C SER A 142 0.38 3.66 -2.33
N LEU A 143 1.25 3.14 -1.48
CA LEU A 143 1.03 1.91 -0.72
C LEU A 143 0.91 2.26 0.75
N LEU A 144 -0.26 2.02 1.34
CA LEU A 144 -0.51 2.25 2.75
C LEU A 144 -0.71 0.91 3.48
N ARG A 145 0.09 0.68 4.51
CA ARG A 145 -0.05 -0.49 5.37
C ARG A 145 -0.18 -0.10 6.83
N SER A 146 -1.38 -0.24 7.40
CA SER A 146 -1.69 0.04 8.82
C SER A 146 -1.08 1.35 9.32
N CYS A 147 -1.42 2.46 8.67
CA CYS A 147 -0.96 3.78 9.03
C CYS A 147 -2.11 4.68 9.46
N THR A 148 -1.81 5.62 10.35
CA THR A 148 -2.74 6.69 10.73
C THR A 148 -2.26 7.97 10.10
N ILE A 149 -3.12 8.58 9.28
CA ILE A 149 -2.87 9.87 8.64
C ILE A 149 -3.89 10.84 9.21
N GLU A 150 -3.39 11.81 9.98
CA GLU A 150 -4.17 12.86 10.61
C GLU A 150 -4.75 13.86 9.59
N PRO A 151 -5.65 14.77 10.02
CA PRO A 151 -6.29 15.72 9.13
C PRO A 151 -5.33 16.57 8.30
N GLU A 152 -5.75 16.91 7.09
CA GLU A 152 -5.08 17.92 6.25
C GLU A 152 -3.62 17.54 5.93
N CYS A 153 -3.41 16.29 5.53
CA CYS A 153 -2.11 15.81 5.07
C CYS A 153 -2.08 15.62 3.55
N ILE A 154 -0.90 15.79 2.95
CA ILE A 154 -0.67 15.41 1.55
C ILE A 154 0.37 14.28 1.52
N ILE A 155 -0.03 13.15 0.95
CA ILE A 155 0.87 12.03 0.67
C ILE A 155 1.24 12.11 -0.80
N GLY A 156 2.51 12.36 -1.11
CA GLY A 156 2.99 12.46 -2.47
C GLY A 156 2.80 11.17 -3.26
N GLN A 157 2.88 11.27 -4.59
CA GLN A 157 2.78 10.12 -5.48
C GLN A 157 3.85 9.07 -5.18
N HIS A 158 3.54 7.80 -5.39
CA HIS A 158 4.48 6.69 -5.19
C HIS A 158 5.05 6.61 -3.75
N SER A 159 4.29 7.09 -2.76
CA SER A 159 4.70 7.02 -1.36
C SER A 159 4.35 5.67 -0.75
N ILE A 160 5.18 5.20 0.17
CA ILE A 160 4.99 3.93 0.87
C ILE A 160 4.97 4.20 2.37
N LEU A 161 3.85 3.94 3.02
CA LEU A 161 3.70 4.04 4.47
C LEU A 161 3.60 2.64 5.07
N MET A 162 4.48 2.39 6.05
CA MET A 162 4.58 1.10 6.72
C MET A 162 3.84 1.10 8.06
N GLU A 163 3.76 -0.10 8.64
CA GLU A 163 2.94 -0.39 9.83
C GLU A 163 3.24 0.53 11.01
N GLY A 164 2.19 1.10 11.59
CA GLY A 164 2.27 2.00 12.73
C GLY A 164 2.92 3.35 12.42
N SER A 165 3.08 3.73 11.15
CA SER A 165 3.48 5.10 10.82
C SER A 165 2.35 6.07 11.15
N LEU A 166 2.67 7.16 11.83
CA LEU A 166 1.75 8.25 12.15
C LEU A 166 2.19 9.49 11.36
N VAL A 167 1.32 9.98 10.49
CA VAL A 167 1.50 11.25 9.80
C VAL A 167 0.61 12.27 10.47
N GLU A 168 1.21 13.25 11.15
CA GLU A 168 0.45 14.25 11.90
C GLU A 168 -0.12 15.34 11.00
N THR A 169 -1.06 16.10 11.57
CA THR A 169 -1.76 17.21 10.92
C THR A 169 -0.85 18.11 10.10
N HIS A 170 -1.32 18.55 8.93
CA HIS A 170 -0.57 19.47 8.08
C HIS A 170 0.81 18.95 7.66
N ALA A 171 1.07 17.64 7.67
CA ALA A 171 2.32 17.11 7.14
C ALA A 171 2.22 16.85 5.63
N ILE A 172 3.34 17.06 4.93
CA ILE A 172 3.45 16.79 3.50
C ILE A 172 4.59 15.78 3.27
N LEU A 173 4.26 14.67 2.60
CA LEU A 173 5.25 13.76 2.04
C LEU A 173 5.49 14.10 0.57
N GLU A 174 6.74 14.27 0.18
CA GLU A 174 7.08 14.37 -1.24
C GLU A 174 6.89 13.04 -1.96
N ALA A 175 6.88 13.10 -3.30
CA ALA A 175 6.79 11.91 -4.13
C ALA A 175 7.94 10.92 -3.86
N GLY A 176 7.63 9.63 -3.88
CA GLY A 176 8.61 8.57 -3.64
C GLY A 176 9.05 8.43 -2.18
N SER A 177 8.36 9.07 -1.23
CA SER A 177 8.69 8.99 0.18
C SER A 177 8.36 7.61 0.77
N VAL A 178 9.30 7.03 1.51
CA VAL A 178 9.09 5.73 2.18
C VAL A 178 9.21 5.90 3.69
N VAL A 179 8.07 5.82 4.38
CA VAL A 179 7.99 5.97 5.83
C VAL A 179 8.20 4.61 6.50
N PRO A 180 9.27 4.42 7.30
CA PRO A 180 9.53 3.15 7.95
C PRO A 180 8.50 2.85 9.06
N PRO A 181 8.37 1.58 9.48
CA PRO A 181 7.41 1.19 10.51
C PRO A 181 7.61 1.99 11.81
N GLY A 182 6.51 2.42 12.43
CA GLY A 182 6.54 3.17 13.69
C GLY A 182 7.06 4.60 13.60
N ARG A 183 7.41 5.11 12.41
CA ARG A 183 7.87 6.48 12.28
C ARG A 183 6.70 7.45 12.41
N ARG A 184 6.86 8.42 13.30
CA ARG A 184 6.00 9.59 13.44
C ARG A 184 6.57 10.74 12.62
N ILE A 185 5.72 11.37 11.80
CA ILE A 185 6.01 12.58 11.04
C ILE A 185 5.32 13.74 11.75
N PRO A 186 6.07 14.70 12.30
CA PRO A 186 5.49 15.80 13.06
C PRO A 186 4.62 16.75 12.23
N THR A 187 3.72 17.45 12.94
CA THR A 187 2.83 18.47 12.37
C THR A 187 3.58 19.56 11.61
N GLY A 188 3.08 19.92 10.42
CA GLY A 188 3.61 21.05 9.65
C GLY A 188 5.00 20.83 9.06
N GLU A 189 5.46 19.58 8.96
CA GLU A 189 6.75 19.23 8.37
C GLU A 189 6.63 18.65 6.97
N LEU A 190 7.62 18.95 6.14
CA LEU A 190 7.82 18.34 4.82
C LEU A 190 8.91 17.28 4.91
N TRP A 191 8.56 16.07 4.49
CA TRP A 191 9.45 14.90 4.51
C TRP A 191 9.61 14.32 3.11
N ALA A 192 10.80 13.82 2.81
CA ALA A 192 11.13 13.26 1.51
C ALA A 192 12.11 12.09 1.59
N GLY A 193 12.13 11.27 0.55
CA GLY A 193 13.15 10.25 0.30
C GLY A 193 12.82 8.85 0.82
N ASN A 194 13.76 7.93 0.56
CA ASN A 194 13.67 6.53 0.93
C ASN A 194 14.97 6.09 1.65
N PRO A 195 14.98 5.98 2.99
CA PRO A 195 13.87 6.22 3.92
C PRO A 195 13.54 7.72 4.06
N ALA A 196 12.30 8.03 4.43
CA ALA A 196 11.83 9.40 4.60
C ALA A 196 12.62 10.15 5.68
N ARG A 197 13.04 11.37 5.35
CA ARG A 197 13.77 12.28 6.21
C ARG A 197 13.12 13.66 6.20
N PHE A 198 13.22 14.35 7.32
CA PHE A 198 12.86 15.76 7.42
C PHE A 198 13.66 16.58 6.41
N VAL A 199 12.96 17.43 5.66
CA VAL A 199 13.56 18.37 4.71
C VAL A 199 13.48 19.78 5.28
N ARG A 200 12.27 20.23 5.63
CA ARG A 200 11.98 21.56 6.14
C ARG A 200 10.61 21.62 6.80
N THR A 201 10.34 22.70 7.54
CA THR A 201 8.99 23.06 7.96
C THR A 201 8.22 23.69 6.81
N LEU A 202 6.90 23.50 6.81
CA LEU A 202 6.00 24.10 5.83
C LEU A 202 5.80 25.59 6.08
N THR A 203 5.52 26.32 5.00
CA THR A 203 5.07 27.70 5.11
C THR A 203 3.58 27.74 5.45
N HIS A 204 3.12 28.90 5.95
CA HIS A 204 1.70 29.08 6.25
C HIS A 204 0.84 29.03 4.97
N GLU A 205 1.38 29.51 3.84
CA GLU A 205 0.71 29.46 2.54
C GLU A 205 0.48 28.01 2.10
N GLU A 206 1.50 27.15 2.18
CA GLU A 206 1.39 25.73 1.85
C GLU A 206 0.35 25.03 2.73
N THR A 207 0.35 25.33 4.04
CA THR A 207 -0.60 24.76 4.99
C THR A 207 -2.05 25.11 4.63
N LEU A 208 -2.31 26.35 4.20
CA LEU A 208 -3.63 26.81 3.77
C LEU A 208 -4.05 26.25 2.40
N GLU A 209 -3.11 25.78 1.58
CA GLU A 209 -3.39 25.18 0.27
C GLU A 209 -3.84 23.73 0.37
N ILE A 210 -3.43 22.99 1.41
CA ILE A 210 -3.79 21.57 1.60
C ILE A 210 -5.31 21.33 1.51
N PRO A 211 -6.17 22.00 2.31
CA PRO A 211 -7.61 21.79 2.21
C PRO A 211 -8.20 22.27 0.88
N LYS A 212 -7.63 23.31 0.25
CA LYS A 212 -8.09 23.79 -1.07
C LYS A 212 -7.88 22.72 -2.14
N LEU A 213 -6.74 22.02 -2.11
CA LEU A 213 -6.46 20.90 -3.01
C LEU A 213 -7.45 19.75 -2.79
N ALA A 214 -7.72 19.38 -1.55
CA ALA A 214 -8.67 18.32 -1.23
C ALA A 214 -10.09 18.63 -1.74
N VAL A 215 -10.55 19.88 -1.56
CA VAL A 215 -11.85 20.33 -2.07
C VAL A 215 -11.89 20.37 -3.59
N ALA A 216 -10.82 20.85 -4.25
CA ALA A 216 -10.75 20.85 -5.72
C ALA A 216 -10.84 19.43 -6.31
N ILE A 217 -10.20 18.44 -5.68
CA ILE A 217 -10.31 17.03 -6.08
C ILE A 217 -11.72 16.49 -5.80
N ASN A 218 -12.34 16.89 -4.69
CA ASN A 218 -13.72 16.51 -4.40
C ASN A 218 -14.70 17.06 -5.44
N ASP A 219 -14.55 18.32 -5.87
CA ASP A 219 -15.38 18.88 -6.93
C ASP A 219 -15.22 18.14 -8.25
N LEU A 220 -13.98 17.79 -8.63
CA LEU A 220 -13.73 16.90 -9.76
C LEU A 220 -14.42 15.53 -9.56
N SER A 221 -14.34 14.96 -8.36
CA SER A 221 -14.98 13.68 -8.07
C SER A 221 -16.51 13.71 -8.23
N LYS A 222 -17.15 14.87 -7.98
CA LYS A 222 -18.59 15.06 -8.21
C LYS A 222 -18.93 15.07 -9.71
N GLU A 223 -18.09 15.68 -10.54
CA GLU A 223 -18.26 15.64 -12.00
C GLU A 223 -18.20 14.18 -12.48
N TYR A 224 -17.22 13.41 -12.02
CA TYR A 224 -17.14 11.99 -12.33
C TYR A 224 -18.34 11.20 -11.78
N PHE A 225 -18.79 11.50 -10.57
CA PHE A 225 -19.94 10.83 -9.97
C PHE A 225 -21.22 11.04 -10.79
N GLN A 226 -21.42 12.23 -11.37
CA GLN A 226 -22.59 12.54 -12.22
C GLN A 226 -22.62 11.72 -13.52
N GLU A 227 -21.46 11.30 -14.03
CA GLU A 227 -21.36 10.42 -15.21
C GLU A 227 -21.85 9.00 -14.93
N PHE A 228 -21.94 8.59 -13.66
CA PHE A 228 -22.39 7.24 -13.28
C PHE A 228 -23.85 7.24 -12.80
N LEU A 229 -24.67 6.42 -13.45
CA LEU A 229 -26.00 6.08 -12.96
C LEU A 229 -25.93 5.01 -11.84
N PRO A 230 -26.90 4.97 -10.91
CA PRO A 230 -26.92 3.98 -9.82
C PRO A 230 -26.91 2.52 -10.28
N TYR A 231 -27.56 2.24 -11.41
CA TYR A 231 -27.63 0.90 -12.01
C TYR A 231 -26.99 0.90 -13.39
N SER A 232 -26.14 -0.09 -13.63
CA SER A 232 -25.53 -0.32 -14.94
C SER A 232 -26.48 -1.05 -15.88
N THR A 233 -26.40 -0.79 -17.19
CA THR A 233 -27.15 -1.48 -18.24
C THR A 233 -26.56 -2.84 -18.64
N VAL A 234 -25.51 -3.31 -17.96
CA VAL A 234 -24.77 -4.55 -18.28
C VAL A 234 -25.66 -5.81 -18.24
N TYR A 235 -26.74 -5.81 -17.46
CA TYR A 235 -27.67 -6.94 -17.41
C TYR A 235 -28.32 -7.25 -18.78
N LEU A 236 -28.59 -6.23 -19.61
CA LEU A 236 -29.14 -6.39 -20.95
C LEU A 236 -28.18 -7.15 -21.87
N GLU A 237 -26.88 -6.89 -21.76
CA GLU A 237 -25.86 -7.60 -22.52
C GLU A 237 -25.72 -9.06 -22.06
N VAL A 238 -25.82 -9.30 -20.76
CA VAL A 238 -25.85 -10.67 -20.21
C VAL A 238 -27.09 -11.44 -20.68
N GLU A 239 -28.26 -10.80 -20.75
CA GLU A 239 -29.48 -11.42 -21.28
C GLU A 239 -29.37 -11.78 -22.76
N LYS A 240 -28.86 -10.85 -23.59
CA LYS A 240 -28.57 -11.11 -25.00
C LYS A 240 -27.59 -12.27 -25.17
N PHE A 241 -26.54 -12.30 -24.33
CA PHE A 241 -25.54 -13.37 -24.34
C PHE A 241 -26.11 -14.73 -23.92
N LYS A 242 -26.98 -14.77 -22.91
CA LYS A 242 -27.69 -16.01 -22.53
C LYS A 242 -28.61 -16.50 -23.63
N LYS A 243 -29.34 -15.58 -24.28
CA LYS A 243 -30.23 -15.90 -25.40
C LYS A 243 -29.47 -16.47 -26.60
N SER A 244 -28.28 -15.94 -26.93
CA SER A 244 -27.45 -16.49 -28.01
C SER A 244 -26.90 -17.88 -27.70
N LEU A 245 -26.75 -18.22 -26.42
CA LEU A 245 -26.39 -19.56 -25.96
C LEU A 245 -27.59 -20.54 -25.87
N GLY A 246 -28.80 -20.09 -26.23
CA GLY A 246 -30.01 -20.92 -26.17
C GLY A 246 -30.57 -21.12 -24.76
N ILE A 247 -30.10 -20.33 -23.78
CA ILE A 247 -30.59 -20.37 -22.41
C ILE A 247 -31.79 -19.42 -22.31
N SER A 248 -33.00 -19.96 -22.26
CA SER A 248 -34.21 -19.17 -21.96
C SER A 248 -34.22 -18.79 -20.48
N ILE A 249 -34.42 -17.50 -20.19
CA ILE A 249 -34.61 -16.95 -18.84
C ILE A 249 -36.08 -17.11 -18.44
#